data_AF-H0S9B2-F1
#
_entry.id   AF-H0S9B2-F1
#
_cell.length_a   1.000
_cell.length_b   1.000
_cell.length_c   1.000
_cell.angle_alpha   90.00
_cell.angle_beta   90.00
_cell.angle_gamma   90.00
#
_symmetry.space_group_name_H-M   'P 1'
#
loop_
_entity.id
_entity.type
_entity.pdbx_description
1 polymer ?
#
loop_
_entity_poly.entity_id
_entity_poly.type
_entity_poly.pdbx_seq_one_letter_code
_entity_poly.pdbx_strand_id
1 'polypeptide(L)' 'MVNKQTRLLPSALPPSETERAEWQRLSQEEQIARYREVLAHPDSLRISGSTMSDVLAKARRRAAGRRDS' A
#
# COMPACT_ATOMS: atom_id res chain seq x y z
N MET A 1 -7.14 3.09 -20.77
CA MET A 1 -7.48 1.90 -19.97
C MET A 1 -6.23 1.46 -19.22
N VAL A 2 -6.08 1.81 -17.94
CA VAL A 2 -4.89 1.40 -17.16
C VAL A 2 -5.07 -0.07 -16.81
N ASN A 3 -4.08 -0.86 -17.23
CA ASN A 3 -4.05 -2.30 -17.07
C ASN A 3 -4.16 -2.65 -15.58
N LYS A 4 -5.25 -3.32 -15.21
CA LYS A 4 -5.67 -3.65 -13.85
C LYS A 4 -4.90 -4.87 -13.32
N GLN A 5 -3.61 -4.96 -13.63
CA GLN A 5 -2.72 -5.79 -12.82
C GLN A 5 -2.51 -5.01 -11.53
N THR A 6 -2.99 -5.56 -10.43
CA THR A 6 -2.80 -5.04 -9.07
C THR A 6 -1.30 -4.97 -8.81
N ARG A 7 -0.65 -3.90 -9.26
CA ARG A 7 0.79 -3.68 -9.07
C ARG A 7 0.99 -3.66 -7.56
N LEU A 8 1.77 -4.60 -7.01
CA LEU A 8 2.04 -4.65 -5.58
C LEU A 8 2.67 -3.31 -5.17
N LEU A 9 1.92 -2.55 -4.39
CA LEU A 9 2.36 -1.31 -3.78
C LEU A 9 2.65 -1.58 -2.31
N PRO A 10 3.57 -0.81 -1.70
CA PRO A 10 3.67 -0.71 -0.25
C PRO A 10 2.30 -0.39 0.35
N SER A 11 1.67 -1.39 0.96
CA SER A 11 0.34 -1.26 1.57
C SER A 11 0.51 -0.90 3.04
N ALA A 12 -0.30 0.05 3.52
CA ALA A 12 -0.41 0.35 4.95
C ALA A 12 -1.20 -0.72 5.74
N LEU A 13 -1.64 -1.79 5.08
CA LEU A 13 -2.29 -2.94 5.72
C LEU A 13 -1.30 -4.07 5.91
N PRO A 14 -1.54 -4.97 6.88
CA PRO A 14 -0.82 -6.23 6.95
C PRO A 14 -0.93 -6.94 5.60
N PRO A 15 0.18 -7.12 4.86
CA PRO A 15 0.13 -7.85 3.60
C PRO A 15 -0.20 -9.32 3.88
N SER A 16 -0.94 -9.93 2.97
CA SER A 16 -1.09 -11.39 2.92
C SER A 16 0.28 -12.06 2.74
N GLU A 17 0.37 -13.36 3.02
CA GLU A 17 1.60 -14.11 2.80
C GLU A 17 2.01 -14.12 1.32
N THR A 18 1.05 -14.19 0.40
CA THR A 18 1.28 -14.09 -1.03
C THR A 18 1.87 -12.73 -1.41
N GLU A 19 1.26 -11.62 -0.96
CA GLU A 19 1.76 -10.27 -1.25
C GLU A 19 3.18 -10.06 -0.68
N ARG A 20 3.48 -10.63 0.50
CA ARG A 20 4.84 -10.61 1.08
C ARG A 20 5.83 -11.39 0.23
N ALA A 21 5.48 -12.61 -0.16
CA ALA A 21 6.35 -13.48 -0.95
C ALA A 21 6.64 -12.85 -2.33
N GLU A 22 5.64 -12.26 -2.98
CA GLU A 22 5.82 -11.58 -4.25
C GLU A 22 6.65 -10.30 -4.11
N TRP A 23 6.47 -9.53 -3.04
CA TRP A 23 7.32 -8.37 -2.76
C TRP A 23 8.79 -8.77 -2.53
N GLN A 24 9.03 -9.84 -1.77
CA GLN A 24 10.38 -10.35 -1.47
C GLN A 24 11.12 -10.90 -2.71
N ARG A 25 10.39 -11.25 -3.77
CA ARG A 25 10.99 -11.69 -5.05
C ARG A 25 11.54 -10.52 -5.88
N LEU A 26 11.14 -9.29 -5.58
CA LEU A 26 11.64 -8.11 -6.28
C LEU A 26 13.07 -7.80 -5.87
N SER A 27 13.88 -7.32 -6.81
CA SER A 27 15.18 -6.76 -6.48
C SER A 27 15.03 -5.53 -5.58
N GLN A 28 16.08 -5.19 -4.84
CA GLN A 28 16.08 -4.00 -3.99
C GLN A 28 15.82 -2.73 -4.81
N GLU A 29 16.35 -2.64 -6.03
CA GLU A 29 16.16 -1.51 -6.93
C GLU A 29 14.69 -1.39 -7.38
N GLU A 30 14.04 -2.51 -7.70
CA GLU A 30 12.62 -2.53 -8.06
C GLU A 30 11.74 -2.13 -6.88
N GLN A 31 12.07 -2.58 -5.67
CA GLN A 31 11.36 -2.16 -4.46
C GLN A 31 11.48 -0.64 -4.26
N ILE A 32 12.70 -0.08 -4.37
CA ILE A 32 12.95 1.37 -4.25
C ILE A 32 12.21 2.15 -5.35
N ALA A 33 12.23 1.69 -6.59
CA ALA A 33 11.54 2.33 -7.70
C ALA A 33 10.03 2.40 -7.44
N ARG A 34 9.43 1.30 -6.95
CA ARG A 34 8.00 1.27 -6.59
C ARG A 34 7.67 2.18 -5.42
N TYR A 35 8.55 2.27 -4.41
CA TYR A 35 8.38 3.24 -3.32
C TYR A 35 8.39 4.68 -3.82
N ARG A 36 9.35 5.02 -4.70
CA ARG A 36 9.45 6.36 -5.29
C ARG A 36 8.21 6.72 -6.12
N GLU A 37 7.67 5.76 -6.88
CA GLU A 37 6.43 5.94 -7.65
C GLU A 37 5.25 6.32 -6.73
N VAL A 38 5.07 5.61 -5.61
CA VAL A 38 4.01 5.93 -4.63
C VAL A 38 4.20 7.31 -4.01
N LEU A 39 5.43 7.65 -3.64
CA LEU A 39 5.72 8.94 -3.01
C LEU A 39 5.58 10.13 -3.98
N ALA A 40 5.63 9.90 -5.29
CA ALA A 40 5.38 10.92 -6.30
C ALA A 40 3.89 11.27 -6.46
N HIS A 41 2.97 10.50 -5.86
CA HIS A 41 1.55 10.79 -5.93
C HIS A 41 1.22 12.12 -5.22
N PRO A 42 0.40 13.03 -5.79
CA PRO A 42 0.09 14.33 -5.18
C PRO A 42 -0.45 14.23 -3.75
N ASP A 43 -1.24 13.20 -3.45
CA ASP A 43 -1.75 12.96 -2.09
C ASP A 43 -0.65 12.67 -1.06
N SER A 44 0.53 12.20 -1.48
CA SER A 44 1.66 11.91 -0.58
C SER A 44 2.25 13.19 0.04
N LEU A 45 2.03 14.34 -0.59
CA LEU A 45 2.42 15.65 -0.06
C LEU A 45 1.31 16.31 0.77
N ARG A 46 0.11 15.70 0.82
CA ARG A 46 -1.04 16.27 1.50
C ARG A 46 -0.91 16.10 3.00
N ILE A 47 -0.62 17.19 3.70
CA ILE A 47 -0.62 17.22 5.16
C ILE A 47 -2.03 16.91 5.67
N SER A 48 -2.14 15.87 6.50
CA SER A 48 -3.38 15.48 7.14
C SER A 48 -3.38 15.92 8.60
N GLY A 49 -4.52 16.42 9.09
CA GLY A 49 -4.76 16.57 10.53
C GLY A 49 -5.01 15.24 11.26
N SER A 50 -5.06 14.12 10.52
CA SER A 50 -5.21 12.78 11.11
C SER A 50 -3.98 12.40 11.92
N THR A 51 -4.21 11.91 13.12
CA THR A 51 -3.18 11.25 13.92
C THR A 51 -2.84 9.87 13.32
N MET A 52 -1.72 9.28 13.75
CA MET A 52 -1.38 7.91 13.35
C MET A 52 -2.46 6.89 13.78
N SER A 53 -3.11 7.13 14.92
CA SER A 53 -4.24 6.33 15.40
C SER A 53 -5.42 6.36 14.43
N ASP A 54 -5.73 7.53 13.86
CA ASP A 54 -6.81 7.68 12.87
C ASP A 54 -6.49 6.93 11.57
N VAL A 55 -5.24 7.02 11.13
CA VAL A 55 -4.73 6.30 9.96
C VAL A 55 -4.87 4.80 10.16
N LEU A 56 -4.42 4.28 11.31
CA LEU A 56 -4.52 2.85 11.65
C LEU A 56 -5.97 2.38 11.76
N ALA A 57 -6.85 3.16 12.40
CA ALA A 57 -8.26 2.81 12.52
C ALA A 57 -8.93 2.73 11.14
N LYS A 58 -8.66 3.70 10.25
CA LYS A 58 -9.16 3.71 8.88
C LYS A 58 -8.62 2.53 8.06
N ALA A 59 -7.34 2.21 8.24
CA ALA A 59 -6.70 1.08 7.59
C ALA A 59 -7.35 -0.25 8.02
N ARG A 60 -7.54 -0.47 9.33
CA ARG A 60 -8.21 -1.66 9.88
C ARG A 60 -9.63 -1.84 9.36
N ARG A 61 -10.44 -0.77 9.30
CA ARG A 61 -11.80 -0.83 8.71
C ARG A 61 -11.77 -1.30 7.25
N ARG A 62 -10.82 -0.79 6.45
CA ARG A 62 -10.65 -1.22 5.05
C ARG A 62 -10.19 -2.67 4.92
N ALA A 63 -9.38 -3.18 5.85
CA ALA A 63 -8.98 -4.59 5.86
C ALA A 63 -10.14 -5.51 6.25
N ALA A 64 -10.94 -5.14 7.25
CA ALA A 64 -12.11 -5.91 7.66
C ALA A 64 -13.08 -6.09 6.48
N GLY A 65 -13.39 -5.02 5.75
CA GLY A 65 -14.26 -5.09 4.58
C GLY A 65 -13.73 -5.92 3.40
N ARG A 66 -12.44 -6.32 3.38
CA ARG A 66 -11.92 -7.28 2.39
C ARG A 66 -12.06 -8.73 2.81
N ARG A 67 -12.21 -9.00 4.11
CA ARG A 67 -12.38 -10.36 4.64
C ARG A 67 -13.80 -10.88 4.43
N ASP A 68 -14.75 -9.95 4.25
CA ASP A 68 -16.17 -10.24 4.08
C ASP A 68 -16.60 -10.27 2.60
N SER A 69 -15.66 -10.26 1.64
CA SER A 69 -15.90 -10.25 0.18
C SER A 69 -15.30 -11.45 -0.51
#